data_AF-W2CMI5-F1
#
_entry.id   AF-W2CMI5-F1
#
_cell.length_a   1.000
_cell.length_b   1.000
_cell.length_c   1.000
_cell.angle_alpha   90.00
_cell.angle_beta   90.00
_cell.angle_gamma   90.00
#
_symmetry.space_group_name_H-M   'P 1'
#
loop_
_entity.id
_entity.type
_entity.pdbx_description
1 polymer ?
#
loop_
_entity_poly.entity_id
_entity_poly.type
_entity_poly.pdbx_seq_one_letter_code
_entity_poly.pdbx_strand_id
1 'polypeptide(L)'
;MKKYLILLAAVIMALTACEGPMGPPGPVGPQGPPGNGGSGENVRWKVFEYTVLERDWQLVGGKDALNSHYIFEFKENLLTKEMTEGAIIGYRILTLDNGSKVYTPMPYNLPRGERSGNRENLWNEVYTFDLQAGSIAFYAYYSDFKTGNRPPTCSFRIVILY
;
A
#
# COMPACT_ATOMS: atom_id res chain seq x y z
N MET A 1 69.87 -24.81 27.12
CA MET A 1 69.39 -23.49 27.60
C MET A 1 68.45 -22.76 26.62
N LYS A 2 68.53 -22.99 25.30
CA LYS A 2 67.68 -22.32 24.28
C LYS A 2 66.17 -22.69 24.31
N LYS A 3 65.82 -23.88 24.83
CA LYS A 3 64.44 -24.39 24.91
C LYS A 3 63.60 -23.70 26.00
N TYR A 4 64.26 -23.30 27.09
CA TYR A 4 63.62 -22.60 28.21
C TYR A 4 63.38 -21.12 27.90
N LEU A 5 64.18 -20.52 27.00
CA LEU A 5 63.96 -19.15 26.52
C LEU A 5 62.66 -19.01 25.71
N ILE A 6 62.31 -20.02 24.92
CA ILE A 6 61.07 -20.02 24.12
C ILE A 6 59.85 -20.21 25.04
N LEU A 7 59.96 -21.07 26.06
CA LEU A 7 58.91 -21.23 27.06
C LEU A 7 58.69 -19.96 27.89
N LEU A 8 59.78 -19.27 28.28
CA LEU A 8 59.70 -18.02 29.03
C LEU A 8 59.05 -16.89 28.21
N ALA A 9 59.35 -16.80 26.91
CA ALA A 9 58.72 -15.83 26.02
C ALA A 9 57.22 -16.09 25.80
N ALA A 10 56.80 -17.35 25.72
CA ALA A 10 55.39 -17.72 25.58
C ALA A 10 54.57 -17.40 26.84
N VAL A 11 55.16 -17.56 28.04
CA VAL A 11 54.51 -17.22 29.32
C VAL A 11 54.35 -15.70 29.48
N ILE A 12 55.31 -14.90 29.01
CA ILE A 12 55.21 -13.43 29.09
C ILE A 12 54.11 -12.90 28.16
N MET A 13 53.94 -13.45 26.95
CA MET A 13 52.88 -13.04 26.01
C MET A 13 51.47 -13.44 26.46
N ALA A 14 51.33 -14.55 27.21
CA ALA A 14 50.04 -14.98 27.75
C ALA A 14 49.54 -14.08 28.91
N LEU A 15 50.47 -13.45 29.65
CA LEU A 15 50.15 -12.57 30.78
C LEU A 15 49.88 -11.11 30.37
N THR A 16 50.13 -10.75 29.11
CA THR A 16 49.88 -9.41 28.55
C THR A 16 48.74 -9.37 27.54
N ALA A 17 47.93 -10.43 27.44
CA ALA A 17 46.66 -10.38 26.75
C ALA A 17 45.73 -9.42 27.51
N CYS A 18 45.80 -8.14 27.14
CA CYS A 18 44.89 -7.11 27.58
C CYS A 18 43.50 -7.40 27.02
N GLU A 19 42.77 -8.33 27.66
CA GLU A 19 41.32 -8.23 27.70
C GLU A 19 40.97 -7.06 28.63
N GLY A 20 41.23 -5.85 28.13
CA GLY A 20 40.71 -4.64 28.75
C GLY A 20 39.18 -4.70 28.67
N PRO A 21 38.46 -4.19 29.69
CA PRO A 21 37.01 -4.08 29.62
C PRO A 21 36.64 -3.36 28.31
N MET A 22 35.56 -3.82 27.67
CA MET A 22 35.03 -3.18 26.47
C MET A 22 34.97 -1.67 26.74
N GLY A 23 35.63 -0.89 25.87
CA GLY A 23 35.68 0.55 26.01
C GLY A 23 34.26 1.12 26.10
N PRO A 24 34.08 2.28 26.75
CA PRO A 24 32.78 2.92 26.80
C PRO A 24 32.22 3.07 25.37
N PRO A 25 30.89 2.95 25.18
CA PRO A 25 30.27 3.25 23.91
C PRO A 25 30.80 4.57 23.35
N GLY A 26 31.17 4.59 22.07
CA GLY A 26 31.62 5.80 21.41
C GLY A 26 30.57 6.92 21.54
N PRO A 27 30.99 8.19 21.47
CA PRO A 27 30.04 9.29 21.49
C PRO A 27 29.01 9.13 20.37
N VAL A 28 27.78 9.54 20.64
CA VAL A 28 26.73 9.64 19.61
C VAL A 28 27.28 10.50 18.46
N GLY A 29 27.17 9.99 17.23
CA GLY A 29 27.60 10.74 16.05
C GLY A 29 26.87 12.08 15.95
N PRO A 30 27.44 13.09 15.27
CA PRO A 30 26.76 14.36 15.08
C PRO A 30 25.37 14.12 14.47
N GLN A 31 24.37 14.80 15.01
CA GLN A 31 23.05 14.86 14.40
C GLN A 31 23.24 15.27 12.94
N GLY A 32 22.66 14.51 12.00
CA GLY A 32 22.65 14.91 10.60
C GLY A 32 22.08 16.33 10.44
N PRO A 33 22.43 17.04 9.35
CA PRO A 33 21.87 18.36 9.11
C PRO A 33 20.33 18.29 9.24
N PRO A 34 19.70 19.30 9.86
CA PRO A 34 18.24 19.42 9.81
C PRO A 34 17.80 19.22 8.38
N GLY A 35 16.85 18.31 8.14
CA GLY A 35 16.23 18.20 6.83
C GLY A 35 15.79 19.60 6.41
N ASN A 36 15.93 19.95 5.13
CA ASN A 36 15.41 21.21 4.61
C ASN A 36 13.89 21.22 4.86
N GLY A 37 13.50 21.76 6.01
CA GLY A 37 12.13 21.95 6.47
C GLY A 37 11.50 23.08 5.69
N GLY A 38 11.55 23.00 4.36
CA GLY A 38 10.59 23.66 3.51
C GLY A 38 9.24 23.05 3.84
N SER A 39 8.57 23.64 4.81
CA SER A 39 7.12 23.57 4.95
C SER A 39 6.50 23.69 3.56
N GLY A 40 5.46 22.89 3.29
CA GLY A 40 4.79 22.73 2.00
C GLY A 40 4.12 23.99 1.44
N GLU A 41 4.86 25.08 1.27
CA GLU A 41 4.41 26.34 0.68
C GLU A 41 4.09 26.21 -0.82
N ASN A 42 4.53 25.11 -1.45
CA ASN A 42 4.25 24.80 -2.86
C ASN A 42 3.64 23.41 -3.09
N VAL A 43 3.29 22.64 -2.04
CA VAL A 43 2.62 21.35 -2.23
C VAL A 43 1.12 21.59 -2.31
N ARG A 44 0.54 21.46 -3.50
CA ARG A 44 -0.90 21.50 -3.68
C ARG A 44 -1.45 20.11 -3.41
N TRP A 45 -2.65 20.06 -2.88
CA TRP A 45 -3.36 18.79 -2.75
C TRP A 45 -4.82 18.97 -3.09
N LYS A 46 -5.43 17.90 -3.59
CA LYS A 46 -6.86 17.86 -3.88
C LYS A 46 -7.43 16.51 -3.51
N VAL A 47 -8.67 16.55 -3.03
CA VAL A 47 -9.43 15.35 -2.69
C VAL A 47 -10.67 15.29 -3.55
N PHE A 48 -10.89 14.12 -4.12
CA PHE A 48 -12.09 13.77 -4.85
C PHE A 48 -12.78 12.61 -4.13
N GLU A 49 -14.10 12.67 -4.03
CA GLU A 49 -14.90 11.55 -3.54
C GLU A 49 -15.88 11.13 -4.63
N TYR A 50 -15.98 9.82 -4.84
CA TYR A 50 -16.83 9.22 -5.87
C TYR A 50 -17.72 8.15 -5.25
N THR A 51 -18.92 8.00 -5.78
CA THR A 51 -19.82 6.91 -5.44
C THR A 51 -20.29 6.24 -6.72
N VAL A 52 -19.91 4.98 -6.91
CA VAL A 52 -20.43 4.12 -7.99
C VAL A 52 -21.61 3.34 -7.43
N LEU A 53 -22.80 3.57 -7.99
CA LEU A 53 -24.00 2.85 -7.56
C LEU A 53 -23.97 1.43 -8.14
N GLU A 54 -24.58 0.49 -7.43
CA GLU A 54 -24.64 -0.93 -7.86
C GLU A 54 -25.05 -1.08 -9.33
N ARG A 55 -26.10 -0.34 -9.72
CA ARG A 55 -26.67 -0.37 -11.08
C ARG A 55 -25.77 0.24 -12.16
N ASP A 56 -24.82 1.08 -11.77
CA ASP A 56 -23.99 1.84 -12.71
C ASP A 56 -22.76 1.02 -13.14
N TRP A 57 -22.35 0.03 -12.34
CA TRP A 57 -21.28 -0.89 -12.71
C TRP A 57 -21.56 -1.59 -14.05
N GLN A 58 -20.66 -1.37 -15.00
CA GLN A 58 -20.73 -1.95 -16.33
C GLN A 58 -19.91 -3.24 -16.37
N LEU A 59 -20.55 -4.35 -16.75
CA LEU A 59 -19.84 -5.61 -16.96
C LEU A 59 -19.08 -5.55 -18.28
N VAL A 60 -17.77 -5.79 -18.22
CA VAL A 60 -16.91 -6.02 -19.38
C VAL A 60 -16.79 -7.53 -19.60
N GLY A 61 -16.96 -7.96 -20.84
CA GLY A 61 -17.02 -9.39 -21.19
C GLY A 61 -18.37 -10.04 -20.90
N GLY A 62 -18.39 -11.37 -20.84
CA GLY A 62 -19.58 -12.14 -20.45
C GLY A 62 -19.60 -12.43 -18.95
N LYS A 63 -20.79 -12.70 -18.40
CA LYS A 63 -20.94 -13.16 -17.01
C LYS A 63 -20.08 -14.41 -16.80
N ASP A 64 -19.24 -14.37 -15.77
CA ASP A 64 -18.30 -15.44 -15.40
C ASP A 64 -17.33 -15.87 -16.53
N ALA A 65 -17.18 -15.07 -17.58
CA ALA A 65 -16.31 -15.36 -18.70
C ALA A 65 -14.87 -14.93 -18.42
N LEU A 66 -13.91 -15.50 -19.18
CA LEU A 66 -12.51 -15.11 -19.13
C LEU A 66 -12.36 -13.58 -19.27
N ASN A 67 -11.52 -13.00 -18.41
CA ASN A 67 -11.25 -11.56 -18.34
C ASN A 67 -12.44 -10.67 -17.96
N SER A 68 -13.57 -11.25 -17.54
CA SER A 68 -14.72 -10.45 -17.12
C SER A 68 -14.41 -9.68 -15.83
N HIS A 69 -14.87 -8.43 -15.78
CA HIS A 69 -14.73 -7.52 -14.64
C HIS A 69 -15.78 -6.41 -14.74
N TYR A 70 -15.95 -5.64 -13.67
CA TYR A 70 -16.81 -4.46 -13.70
C TYR A 70 -15.98 -3.17 -13.76
N ILE A 71 -16.48 -2.19 -14.51
CA ILE A 71 -15.91 -0.86 -14.63
C ILE A 71 -17.00 0.20 -14.47
N PHE A 72 -16.63 1.35 -13.93
CA PHE A 72 -17.39 2.59 -14.08
C PHE A 72 -16.45 3.78 -14.25
N GLU A 73 -16.69 4.61 -15.26
CA GLU A 73 -15.90 5.79 -15.58
C GLU A 73 -16.65 7.06 -15.20
N PHE A 74 -16.00 7.95 -14.45
CA PHE A 74 -16.43 9.33 -14.25
C PHE A 74 -15.67 10.26 -15.20
N LYS A 75 -16.40 11.14 -15.88
CA LYS A 75 -15.78 12.34 -16.47
C LYS A 75 -15.52 13.34 -15.36
N GLU A 76 -14.26 13.67 -15.12
CA GLU A 76 -13.83 14.58 -14.07
C GLU A 76 -12.92 15.66 -14.65
N ASN A 77 -13.52 16.74 -15.14
CA ASN A 77 -12.79 17.86 -15.76
C ASN A 77 -11.86 18.60 -14.79
N LEU A 78 -12.02 18.39 -13.49
CA LEU A 78 -11.16 18.98 -12.48
C LEU A 78 -9.83 18.23 -12.31
N LEU A 79 -9.69 17.01 -12.85
CA LEU A 79 -8.43 16.29 -12.92
C LEU A 79 -7.57 16.90 -14.03
N THR A 80 -6.50 17.59 -13.66
CA THR A 80 -5.56 18.21 -14.60
C THR A 80 -4.37 17.29 -14.89
N LYS A 81 -3.62 17.60 -15.95
CA LYS A 81 -2.37 16.89 -16.25
C LYS A 81 -1.36 16.98 -15.10
N GLU A 82 -1.21 18.18 -14.51
CA GLU A 82 -0.35 18.43 -13.33
C GLU A 82 -0.71 17.49 -12.16
N MET A 83 -2.01 17.31 -11.88
CA MET A 83 -2.47 16.38 -10.85
C MET A 83 -2.09 14.93 -11.16
N THR A 84 -2.18 14.50 -12.43
CA THR A 84 -1.88 13.11 -12.82
C THR A 84 -0.39 12.77 -12.78
N GLU A 85 0.47 13.79 -12.79
CA GLU A 85 1.93 13.65 -12.67
C GLU A 85 2.39 13.64 -11.19
N GLY A 86 1.50 14.00 -10.27
CA GLY A 86 1.74 14.02 -8.83
C GLY A 86 1.62 12.67 -8.13
N ALA A 87 1.71 12.69 -6.80
CA ALA A 87 1.48 11.50 -5.97
C ALA A 87 -0.02 11.28 -5.77
N ILE A 88 -0.49 10.09 -6.14
CA ILE A 88 -1.91 9.73 -6.11
C ILE A 88 -2.12 8.60 -5.10
N ILE A 89 -3.06 8.80 -4.17
CA ILE A 89 -3.43 7.82 -3.16
C ILE A 89 -4.94 7.63 -3.21
N GLY A 90 -5.38 6.40 -3.46
CA GLY A 90 -6.80 6.05 -3.47
C GLY A 90 -7.20 5.25 -2.24
N TYR A 91 -8.42 5.49 -1.76
CA TYR A 91 -9.04 4.75 -0.67
C TYR A 91 -10.44 4.26 -1.06
N ARG A 92 -10.80 3.06 -0.64
CA ARG A 92 -12.20 2.64 -0.55
C ARG A 92 -12.76 3.10 0.79
N ILE A 93 -13.95 3.68 0.78
CA ILE A 93 -14.66 4.14 1.97
C ILE A 93 -15.68 3.06 2.33
N LEU A 94 -15.56 2.48 3.52
CA LEU A 94 -16.54 1.55 4.08
C LEU A 94 -17.31 2.25 5.20
N THR A 95 -18.60 1.97 5.30
CA THR A 95 -19.43 2.40 6.43
C THR A 95 -19.65 1.19 7.32
N LEU A 96 -19.20 1.29 8.58
CA LEU A 96 -19.41 0.25 9.58
C LEU A 96 -20.84 0.27 10.11
N ASP A 97 -21.26 -0.80 10.80
CA ASP A 97 -22.62 -0.94 11.36
C ASP A 97 -23.00 0.21 12.31
N ASN A 98 -22.02 0.81 12.98
CA ASN A 98 -22.21 1.97 13.86
C ASN A 98 -22.24 3.32 13.11
N GLY A 99 -22.25 3.31 11.78
CA GLY A 99 -22.25 4.50 10.92
C GLY A 99 -20.87 5.15 10.72
N SER A 100 -19.81 4.67 11.37
CA SER A 100 -18.46 5.23 11.19
C SER A 100 -17.91 4.92 9.81
N LYS A 101 -17.21 5.89 9.21
CA LYS A 101 -16.49 5.71 7.94
C LYS A 101 -15.05 5.27 8.19
N VAL A 102 -14.63 4.19 7.54
CA VAL A 102 -13.23 3.75 7.49
C VAL A 102 -12.69 3.86 6.07
N TYR A 103 -11.42 4.20 5.95
CA TYR A 103 -10.73 4.42 4.67
C TYR A 103 -9.65 3.36 4.52
N THR A 104 -9.78 2.50 3.51
CA THR A 104 -8.82 1.44 3.24
C THR A 104 -8.08 1.73 1.94
N PRO A 105 -6.74 1.71 1.91
CA PRO A 105 -5.98 2.04 0.71
C PRO A 105 -6.31 1.07 -0.43
N MET A 106 -6.25 1.57 -1.66
CA MET A 106 -6.40 0.79 -2.88
C MET A 106 -5.04 0.38 -3.47
N PRO A 107 -4.92 -0.81 -4.08
CA PRO A 107 -5.99 -1.76 -4.36
C PRO A 107 -6.53 -2.45 -3.11
N TYR A 108 -7.85 -2.47 -2.98
CA TYR A 108 -8.52 -3.09 -1.84
C TYR A 108 -8.90 -4.53 -2.17
N ASN A 109 -8.24 -5.47 -1.51
CA ASN A 109 -8.45 -6.91 -1.67
C ASN A 109 -9.41 -7.43 -0.62
N LEU A 110 -10.37 -8.23 -1.04
CA LEU A 110 -11.48 -8.65 -0.20
C LEU A 110 -11.80 -10.11 -0.46
N PRO A 111 -11.34 -11.01 0.42
CA PRO A 111 -11.74 -12.41 0.38
C PRO A 111 -13.25 -12.53 0.58
N ARG A 112 -13.86 -13.36 -0.24
CA ARG A 112 -15.28 -13.64 -0.28
C ARG A 112 -15.49 -15.14 -0.45
N GLY A 113 -16.65 -15.58 -0.01
CA GLY A 113 -17.07 -16.94 -0.19
C GLY A 113 -18.55 -17.10 0.09
N GLU A 114 -19.12 -18.09 -0.57
CA GLU A 114 -20.48 -18.54 -0.32
C GLU A 114 -20.50 -20.05 -0.26
N ARG A 115 -21.53 -20.59 0.41
CA ARG A 115 -21.74 -22.03 0.47
C ARG A 115 -22.96 -22.43 -0.35
N SER A 116 -22.77 -23.34 -1.30
CA SER A 116 -23.83 -23.94 -2.09
C SER A 116 -23.93 -25.43 -1.73
N GLY A 117 -24.84 -25.77 -0.82
CA GLY A 117 -24.94 -27.11 -0.24
C GLY A 117 -23.68 -27.48 0.55
N ASN A 118 -22.97 -28.52 0.09
CA ASN A 118 -21.69 -28.96 0.67
C ASN A 118 -20.45 -28.40 -0.05
N ARG A 119 -20.63 -27.53 -1.05
CA ARG A 119 -19.52 -26.91 -1.78
C ARG A 119 -19.28 -25.49 -1.29
N GLU A 120 -18.01 -25.15 -1.09
CA GLU A 120 -17.56 -23.79 -0.83
C GLU A 120 -17.09 -23.17 -2.15
N ASN A 121 -17.65 -22.03 -2.49
CA ASN A 121 -17.21 -21.21 -3.61
C ASN A 121 -16.50 -20.00 -3.02
N LEU A 122 -15.19 -19.88 -3.25
CA LEU A 122 -14.38 -18.79 -2.73
C LEU A 122 -13.91 -17.90 -3.88
N TRP A 123 -13.81 -16.61 -3.64
CA TRP A 123 -13.19 -15.67 -4.58
C TRP A 123 -12.57 -14.48 -3.85
N ASN A 124 -11.73 -13.73 -4.54
CA ASN A 124 -11.24 -12.45 -4.08
C ASN A 124 -11.83 -11.35 -4.95
N GLU A 125 -12.38 -10.31 -4.32
CA GLU A 125 -12.76 -9.08 -5.01
C GLU A 125 -11.62 -8.06 -4.86
N VAL A 126 -11.23 -7.44 -5.96
CA VAL A 126 -10.19 -6.40 -5.97
C VAL A 126 -10.78 -5.12 -6.53
N TYR A 127 -10.83 -4.08 -5.70
CA TYR A 127 -11.24 -2.74 -6.12
C TYR A 127 -9.99 -1.89 -6.37
N THR A 128 -9.91 -1.31 -7.56
CA THR A 128 -8.80 -0.44 -7.97
C THR A 128 -9.31 0.67 -8.88
N PHE A 129 -8.43 1.56 -9.29
CA PHE A 129 -8.73 2.65 -10.20
C PHE A 129 -7.54 2.95 -11.10
N ASP A 130 -7.81 3.59 -12.23
CA ASP A 130 -6.84 4.35 -13.00
C ASP A 130 -7.39 5.76 -13.23
N LEU A 131 -6.51 6.71 -13.55
CA LEU A 131 -6.94 8.06 -13.85
C LEU A 131 -6.08 8.69 -14.92
N GLN A 132 -6.65 9.68 -15.60
CA GLN A 132 -5.98 10.58 -16.52
C GLN A 132 -6.57 11.98 -16.37
N ALA A 133 -5.97 12.98 -17.02
CA ALA A 133 -6.59 14.29 -17.07
C ALA A 133 -8.01 14.18 -17.65
N GLY A 134 -9.00 14.74 -16.96
CA GLY A 134 -10.41 14.72 -17.37
C GLY A 134 -11.19 13.45 -17.03
N SER A 135 -10.59 12.39 -16.49
CA SER A 135 -11.31 11.14 -16.22
C SER A 135 -10.68 10.25 -15.15
N ILE A 136 -11.52 9.47 -14.48
CA ILE A 136 -11.13 8.39 -13.57
C ILE A 136 -12.09 7.21 -13.76
N ALA A 137 -11.54 6.00 -13.82
CA ALA A 137 -12.34 4.78 -13.82
C ALA A 137 -12.04 3.94 -12.57
N PHE A 138 -13.10 3.36 -12.01
CA PHE A 138 -13.02 2.37 -10.95
C PHE A 138 -13.29 0.99 -11.53
N TYR A 139 -12.59 0.00 -10.99
CA TYR A 139 -12.67 -1.38 -11.41
C TYR A 139 -12.97 -2.30 -10.24
N ALA A 140 -13.77 -3.33 -10.48
CA ALA A 140 -13.92 -4.46 -9.58
C ALA A 140 -13.58 -5.76 -10.33
N TYR A 141 -12.46 -6.35 -9.93
CA TYR A 141 -11.98 -7.64 -10.45
C TYR A 141 -12.33 -8.77 -9.49
N TYR A 142 -12.54 -9.96 -10.03
CA TYR A 142 -12.94 -11.14 -9.28
C TYR A 142 -11.99 -12.28 -9.63
N SER A 143 -11.41 -12.97 -8.64
CA SER A 143 -10.69 -14.21 -8.91
C SER A 143 -11.64 -15.25 -9.53
N ASP A 144 -11.10 -16.12 -10.38
CA ASP A 144 -11.87 -17.09 -11.17
C ASP A 144 -13.00 -16.46 -11.98
N PHE A 145 -12.87 -15.16 -12.27
CA PHE A 145 -13.81 -14.34 -13.02
C PHE A 145 -15.25 -14.38 -12.48
N LYS A 146 -15.46 -14.51 -11.17
CA LYS A 146 -16.79 -14.63 -10.50
C LYS A 146 -17.71 -13.39 -10.62
N THR A 147 -17.82 -12.80 -11.80
CA THR A 147 -18.58 -11.58 -12.12
C THR A 147 -20.09 -11.77 -12.16
N GLY A 148 -20.58 -12.99 -11.97
CA GLY A 148 -21.97 -13.21 -11.58
C GLY A 148 -22.36 -12.51 -10.28
N ASN A 149 -21.38 -12.19 -9.43
CA ASN A 149 -21.52 -11.35 -8.26
C ASN A 149 -21.28 -9.89 -8.64
N ARG A 150 -22.36 -9.12 -8.89
CA ARG A 150 -22.24 -7.69 -9.19
C ARG A 150 -21.70 -6.93 -7.96
N PRO A 151 -20.77 -5.97 -8.14
CA PRO A 151 -20.30 -5.16 -7.02
C PRO A 151 -21.43 -4.28 -6.46
N PRO A 152 -21.51 -4.10 -5.14
CA PRO A 152 -22.51 -3.24 -4.54
C PRO A 152 -22.21 -1.76 -4.84
N THR A 153 -23.06 -0.88 -4.31
CA THR A 153 -22.75 0.55 -4.24
C THR A 153 -21.45 0.76 -3.46
N CYS A 154 -20.47 1.42 -4.07
CA CYS A 154 -19.14 1.63 -3.51
C CYS A 154 -18.80 3.12 -3.48
N SER A 155 -18.15 3.56 -2.39
CA SER A 155 -17.61 4.91 -2.27
C SER A 155 -16.08 4.89 -2.22
N PHE A 156 -15.47 5.88 -2.86
CA PHE A 156 -14.02 6.00 -3.03
C PHE A 156 -13.56 7.41 -2.73
N ARG A 157 -12.33 7.55 -2.24
CA ARG A 157 -11.64 8.83 -2.07
C ARG A 157 -10.30 8.80 -2.79
N ILE A 158 -10.01 9.79 -3.60
CA ILE A 158 -8.72 10.00 -4.25
C ILE A 158 -8.08 11.25 -3.68
N VAL A 159 -6.87 11.11 -3.15
CA VAL A 159 -6.03 12.19 -2.64
C VAL A 159 -4.87 12.35 -3.60
N ILE A 160 -4.67 13.55 -4.12
CA ILE A 160 -3.58 13.85 -5.05
C ILE A 160 -2.75 14.96 -4.44
N LEU A 161 -1.43 14.76 -4.36
CA LEU A 161 -0.44 15.79 -4.03
C LEU A 161 0.31 16.14 -5.31
N TYR A 162 0.32 17.40 -5.70
CA TYR A 162 0.82 17.88 -6.99
C TYR A 162 1.36 19.32 -6.88
#